data_AF-A0A0P7UI47-F1
#
_entry.id   AF-A0A0P7UI47-F1
#
_cell.length_a   1.000
_cell.length_b   1.000
_cell.length_c   1.000
_cell.angle_alpha   90.00
_cell.angle_beta   90.00
_cell.angle_gamma   90.00
#
_symmetry.space_group_name_H-M   'P 1'
#
loop_
_entity.id
_entity.type
_entity.pdbx_description
1 polymer ?
#
loop_
_entity_poly.entity_id
_entity_poly.type
_entity_poly.pdbx_seq_one_letter_code
_entity_poly.pdbx_strand_id
1 'polypeptide(L)'
;MKELTGHTRVVRLKHKALEDRLERCLQELKQLCIREAELTGKIPREYPLQPGETPPLVRQRVGAAFVLKEENVSQEGEDMELTSLETSLALQQQILEAARNLCLEEHPSRSVRRSRLQQCKREEVKLKKLQQTLSQHTPLGGEHPLLDVLQHCA
;
A
#
# COMPACT_ATOMS: atom_id res chain seq x y z
N MET A 1 44.06 -46.54 12.99
CA MET A 1 43.80 -46.05 11.61
C MET A 1 42.32 -45.74 11.33
N LYS A 2 41.32 -46.49 11.85
CA LYS A 2 39.87 -46.23 11.63
C LYS A 2 39.31 -44.99 12.36
N GLU A 3 39.87 -44.65 13.53
CA GLU A 3 39.41 -43.52 14.37
C GLU A 3 39.64 -42.13 13.72
N LEU A 4 40.78 -41.94 13.06
CA LEU A 4 41.18 -40.65 12.46
C LEU A 4 40.30 -40.28 11.23
N THR A 5 39.91 -41.29 10.46
CA THR A 5 38.98 -41.16 9.31
C THR A 5 37.55 -40.86 9.77
N GLY A 6 37.12 -41.41 10.90
CA GLY A 6 35.85 -41.09 11.56
C GLY A 6 35.80 -39.63 12.02
N HIS A 7 36.84 -39.15 12.69
CA HIS A 7 36.95 -37.77 13.17
C HIS A 7 36.88 -36.74 12.02
N THR A 8 37.62 -37.01 10.93
CA THR A 8 37.60 -36.16 9.73
C THR A 8 36.22 -36.12 9.08
N ARG A 9 35.49 -37.25 9.07
CA ARG A 9 34.12 -37.31 8.54
C ARG A 9 33.15 -36.50 9.39
N VAL A 10 33.24 -36.59 10.72
CA VAL A 10 32.39 -35.83 11.64
C VAL A 10 32.59 -34.32 11.47
N VAL A 11 33.84 -33.86 11.36
CA VAL A 11 34.14 -32.44 11.12
C VAL A 11 33.57 -31.96 9.79
N ARG A 12 33.72 -32.74 8.70
CA ARG A 12 33.16 -32.41 7.38
C ARG A 12 31.64 -32.33 7.39
N LEU A 13 30.96 -33.24 8.08
CA LEU A 13 29.50 -33.22 8.21
C LEU A 13 29.02 -32.00 9.01
N LYS A 14 29.73 -31.66 10.10
CA LYS A 14 29.45 -30.45 10.88
C LYS A 14 29.66 -29.18 10.06
N HIS A 15 30.75 -29.11 9.29
CA HIS A 15 31.02 -28.00 8.39
C HIS A 15 29.90 -27.82 7.38
N LYS A 16 29.52 -28.90 6.68
CA LYS A 16 28.42 -28.88 5.72
C LYS A 16 27.09 -28.45 6.35
N ALA A 17 26.76 -28.96 7.54
CA ALA A 17 25.55 -28.57 8.23
C ALA A 17 25.53 -27.07 8.62
N LEU A 18 26.69 -26.49 8.91
CA LEU A 18 26.83 -25.05 9.17
C LEU A 18 26.68 -24.23 7.88
N GLU A 19 27.29 -24.68 6.78
CA GLU A 19 27.14 -24.07 5.45
C GLU A 19 25.67 -24.07 5.00
N ASP A 20 25.00 -25.23 5.09
CA ASP A 20 23.59 -25.39 4.73
C ASP A 20 22.67 -24.52 5.62
N ARG A 21 23.05 -24.29 6.88
CA ARG A 21 22.31 -23.38 7.78
C ARG A 21 22.55 -21.92 7.40
N LEU A 22 23.78 -21.55 7.09
CA LEU A 22 24.13 -20.20 6.67
C LEU A 22 23.40 -19.83 5.37
N GLU A 23 23.37 -20.74 4.40
CA GLU A 23 22.69 -20.51 3.13
C GLU A 23 21.19 -20.24 3.33
N ARG A 24 20.53 -21.03 4.19
CA ARG A 24 19.12 -20.79 4.56
C ARG A 24 18.91 -19.41 5.20
N CYS A 25 19.75 -19.04 6.16
CA CYS A 25 19.64 -17.72 6.79
C CYS A 25 19.84 -16.56 5.80
N LEU A 26 20.77 -16.71 4.84
CA LEU A 26 20.98 -15.71 3.80
C LEU A 26 19.80 -15.60 2.84
N GLN A 27 19.19 -16.74 2.46
CA GLN A 27 17.98 -16.75 1.63
C GLN A 27 16.80 -16.08 2.35
N GLU A 28 16.59 -16.38 3.63
CA GLU A 28 15.58 -15.72 4.46
C GLU A 28 15.82 -14.21 4.54
N LEU A 29 17.07 -13.79 4.80
CA LEU A 29 17.45 -12.38 4.82
C LEU A 29 17.17 -11.68 3.48
N LYS A 30 17.52 -12.31 2.34
CA LYS A 30 17.20 -11.78 1.01
C LYS A 30 15.70 -11.53 0.85
N GLN A 31 14.86 -12.48 1.29
CA GLN A 31 13.41 -12.33 1.20
C GLN A 31 12.89 -11.22 2.11
N LEU A 32 13.41 -11.11 3.33
CA LEU A 32 13.04 -10.04 4.26
C LEU A 32 13.42 -8.67 3.70
N CYS A 33 14.65 -8.48 3.23
CA CYS A 33 15.07 -7.21 2.65
C CYS A 33 14.26 -6.83 1.41
N ILE A 34 13.83 -7.80 0.59
CA ILE A 34 12.93 -7.51 -0.54
C ILE A 34 11.57 -7.03 -0.03
N ARG A 35 10.96 -7.70 0.95
CA ARG A 35 9.66 -7.28 1.52
C ARG A 35 9.77 -5.90 2.17
N GLU A 36 10.86 -5.62 2.88
CA GLU A 36 11.12 -4.29 3.45
C GLU A 36 11.29 -3.23 2.36
N ALA A 37 11.99 -3.56 1.28
CA ALA A 37 12.12 -2.67 0.12
C ALA A 37 10.79 -2.48 -0.62
N GLU A 38 9.88 -3.45 -0.60
CA GLU A 38 8.52 -3.26 -1.09
C GLU A 38 7.77 -2.25 -0.20
N LEU A 39 8.04 -2.17 1.10
CA LEU A 39 7.36 -1.20 1.97
C LEU A 39 8.03 0.18 1.95
N THR A 40 9.35 0.23 1.84
CA THR A 40 10.17 1.46 1.97
C THR A 40 10.66 2.02 0.64
N GLY A 41 10.61 1.24 -0.43
CA GLY A 41 11.15 1.60 -1.74
C GLY A 41 12.69 1.54 -1.84
N LYS A 42 13.39 1.05 -0.81
CA LYS A 42 14.87 1.06 -0.75
C LYS A 42 15.40 -0.30 -0.31
N ILE A 43 16.42 -0.81 -1.00
CA ILE A 43 17.15 -2.01 -0.57
C ILE A 43 18.30 -1.61 0.36
N PRO A 44 18.48 -2.25 1.53
CA PRO A 44 19.61 -2.02 2.43
C PRO A 44 20.97 -2.30 1.79
N ARG A 45 22.03 -1.65 2.27
CA ARG A 45 23.40 -1.89 1.78
C ARG A 45 23.92 -3.27 2.15
N GLU A 46 23.37 -3.82 3.21
CA GLU A 46 23.67 -5.12 3.80
C GLU A 46 22.99 -6.27 3.04
N TYR A 47 22.25 -5.98 1.95
CA TYR A 47 21.61 -7.01 1.12
C TYR A 47 22.67 -8.00 0.61
N PRO A 48 22.52 -9.32 0.86
CA PRO A 48 23.54 -10.29 0.49
C PRO A 48 23.64 -10.45 -1.03
N LEU A 49 24.54 -9.74 -1.70
CA LEU A 49 24.82 -9.88 -3.14
C LEU A 49 26.00 -10.83 -3.35
N GLN A 50 25.91 -11.69 -4.37
CA GLN A 50 27.11 -12.36 -4.86
C GLN A 50 27.98 -11.39 -5.68
N PRO A 51 29.30 -11.63 -5.80
CA PRO A 51 30.17 -10.80 -6.62
C PRO A 51 29.66 -10.70 -8.06
N GLY A 52 29.31 -9.49 -8.50
CA GLY A 52 28.77 -9.21 -9.84
C GLY A 52 27.24 -9.19 -9.95
N GLU A 53 26.49 -9.50 -8.89
CA GLU A 53 25.02 -9.38 -8.88
C GLU A 53 24.59 -7.92 -8.62
N THR A 54 23.61 -7.43 -9.38
CA THR A 54 22.93 -6.15 -9.09
C THR A 54 21.78 -6.36 -8.11
N PRO A 55 21.54 -5.45 -7.15
CA PRO A 55 20.36 -5.51 -6.29
C PRO A 55 19.06 -5.55 -7.11
N PRO A 56 18.03 -6.30 -6.68
CA PRO A 56 16.76 -6.33 -7.39
C PRO A 56 16.10 -4.93 -7.37
N LEU A 57 15.50 -4.54 -8.50
CA LEU A 57 14.71 -3.31 -8.56
C LEU A 57 13.34 -3.58 -7.93
N VAL A 58 13.19 -3.22 -6.65
CA VAL A 58 11.93 -3.40 -5.93
C VAL A 58 11.12 -2.10 -5.98
N ARG A 59 9.87 -2.19 -6.43
CA ARG A 59 8.93 -1.05 -6.41
C ARG A 59 8.26 -0.98 -5.04
N GLN A 60 8.18 0.21 -4.46
CA GLN A 60 7.42 0.44 -3.25
C GLN A 60 5.93 0.13 -3.50
N ARG A 61 5.36 -0.80 -2.73
CA ARG A 61 3.95 -1.08 -2.60
C ARG A 61 3.35 -0.14 -1.58
N VAL A 62 2.76 0.95 -2.05
CA VAL A 62 1.84 1.75 -1.23
C VAL A 62 0.43 1.19 -1.46
N GLY A 63 -0.12 0.52 -0.46
CA GLY A 63 -1.49 0.03 -0.51
C GLY A 63 -2.50 1.17 -0.35
N ALA A 64 -3.64 1.09 -1.04
CA ALA A 64 -4.82 1.91 -0.77
C ALA A 64 -5.70 1.21 0.28
N ALA A 65 -5.14 0.96 1.47
CA ALA A 65 -5.92 0.39 2.57
C ALA A 65 -6.79 1.50 3.16
N PHE A 66 -8.11 1.42 2.96
CA PHE A 66 -9.09 2.25 3.65
C PHE A 66 -10.08 1.33 4.36
N VAL A 67 -10.49 1.72 5.57
CA VAL A 67 -11.53 1.01 6.31
C VAL A 67 -12.85 1.68 5.97
N LEU A 68 -13.74 0.95 5.30
CA LEU A 68 -15.13 1.41 5.18
C LEU A 68 -15.80 1.22 6.53
N LYS A 69 -16.28 2.30 7.11
CA LYS A 69 -17.16 2.23 8.27
C LYS A 69 -18.49 1.67 7.80
N GLU A 70 -18.76 0.40 8.11
CA GLU A 70 -20.07 -0.22 7.96
C GLU A 70 -20.99 0.33 9.05
N GLU A 71 -21.44 1.57 8.90
CA GLU A 71 -22.40 2.18 9.81
C GLU A 71 -23.74 2.36 9.08
N ASN A 72 -24.73 1.57 9.53
CA ASN A 72 -26.19 1.65 9.30
C ASN A 72 -26.78 0.89 8.10
N VAL A 73 -27.16 -0.38 8.37
CA VAL A 73 -27.98 -1.25 7.48
C VAL A 73 -29.49 -1.15 7.82
N SER A 74 -29.92 -0.23 8.69
CA SER A 74 -31.28 -0.26 9.26
C SER A 74 -31.99 1.11 9.24
N GLN A 75 -32.20 1.71 8.07
CA GLN A 75 -33.12 2.85 7.91
C GLN A 75 -33.98 2.65 6.66
N GLU A 76 -35.23 2.22 6.85
CA GLU A 76 -36.23 2.06 5.79
C GLU A 76 -37.02 3.38 5.65
N GLY A 77 -36.89 4.09 4.53
CA GLY A 77 -37.57 5.37 4.25
C GLY A 77 -36.85 6.24 3.21
N GLU A 78 -37.31 7.49 2.99
CA GLU A 78 -36.65 8.52 2.16
C GLU A 78 -35.18 8.76 2.60
N ASP A 79 -34.85 8.43 3.85
CA ASP A 79 -33.50 8.40 4.40
C ASP A 79 -32.58 7.37 3.71
N MET A 80 -33.10 6.35 3.01
CA MET A 80 -32.30 5.31 2.37
C MET A 80 -31.52 5.81 1.14
N GLU A 81 -32.11 6.72 0.35
CA GLU A 81 -31.42 7.33 -0.80
C GLU A 81 -30.36 8.33 -0.32
N LEU A 82 -30.69 9.12 0.71
CA LEU A 82 -29.77 10.08 1.32
C LEU A 82 -28.56 9.38 1.97
N THR A 83 -28.79 8.34 2.77
CA THR A 83 -27.73 7.54 3.41
C THR A 83 -26.86 6.78 2.40
N SER A 84 -27.45 6.26 1.32
CA SER A 84 -26.71 5.67 0.19
C SER A 84 -25.77 6.70 -0.47
N LEU A 85 -26.24 7.94 -0.60
CA LEU A 85 -25.45 9.01 -1.18
C LEU A 85 -24.33 9.49 -0.25
N GLU A 86 -24.59 9.56 1.05
CA GLU A 86 -23.61 9.88 2.10
C GLU A 86 -22.50 8.82 2.19
N THR A 87 -22.86 7.54 2.20
CA THR A 87 -21.90 6.43 2.20
C THR A 87 -21.06 6.42 0.92
N SER A 88 -21.68 6.67 -0.24
CA SER A 88 -20.98 6.83 -1.51
C SER A 88 -20.02 8.02 -1.50
N LEU A 89 -20.42 9.15 -0.90
CA LEU A 89 -19.58 10.33 -0.75
C LEU A 89 -18.37 10.04 0.14
N ALA A 90 -18.59 9.41 1.30
CA ALA A 90 -17.52 9.04 2.23
C ALA A 90 -16.52 8.06 1.59
N LEU A 91 -17.00 7.05 0.87
CA LEU A 91 -16.15 6.14 0.09
C LEU A 91 -15.33 6.92 -0.96
N GLN A 92 -15.97 7.84 -1.69
CA GLN A 92 -15.30 8.62 -2.73
C GLN A 92 -14.22 9.56 -2.15
N GLN A 93 -14.42 10.10 -0.94
CA GLN A 93 -13.39 10.87 -0.23
C GLN A 93 -12.15 10.01 0.05
N GLN A 94 -12.34 8.78 0.52
CA GLN A 94 -11.25 7.83 0.77
C GLN A 94 -10.49 7.46 -0.52
N ILE A 95 -11.23 7.22 -1.61
CA ILE A 95 -10.63 6.95 -2.93
C ILE A 95 -9.78 8.14 -3.40
N LEU A 96 -10.27 9.36 -3.21
CA LEU A 96 -9.54 10.57 -3.60
C LEU A 96 -8.28 10.75 -2.74
N GLU A 97 -8.37 10.58 -1.43
CA GLU A 97 -7.24 10.66 -0.52
C GLU A 97 -6.16 9.63 -0.89
N ALA A 98 -6.56 8.38 -1.16
CA ALA A 98 -5.66 7.36 -1.65
C ALA A 98 -5.00 7.77 -2.99
N ALA A 99 -5.78 8.30 -3.94
CA ALA A 99 -5.24 8.77 -5.22
C ALA A 99 -4.22 9.92 -5.07
N ARG A 100 -4.43 10.80 -4.08
CA ARG A 100 -3.48 11.88 -3.73
C ARG A 100 -2.20 11.33 -3.11
N ASN A 101 -2.30 10.37 -2.19
CA ASN A 101 -1.14 9.70 -1.60
C ASN A 101 -0.27 9.03 -2.66
N LEU A 102 -0.88 8.39 -3.67
CA LEU A 102 -0.14 7.82 -4.81
C LEU A 102 0.62 8.89 -5.61
N CYS A 103 0.11 10.12 -5.69
CA CYS A 103 0.81 11.23 -6.36
C CYS A 103 2.05 11.71 -5.58
N LEU A 104 2.06 11.55 -4.26
CA LEU A 104 3.15 11.97 -3.37
C LEU A 104 4.32 10.98 -3.28
N GLU A 105 4.18 9.77 -3.86
CA GLU A 105 5.24 8.77 -3.85
C GLU A 105 6.59 9.31 -4.41
N GLU A 106 7.69 8.88 -3.79
CA GLU A 106 9.04 9.18 -4.27
C GLU A 106 9.38 8.33 -5.51
N HIS A 107 10.08 8.95 -6.48
CA HIS A 107 10.60 8.30 -7.68
C HIS A 107 9.61 7.62 -8.68
N PRO A 108 8.35 8.07 -8.88
CA PRO A 108 7.52 7.52 -9.95
C PRO A 108 8.06 7.95 -11.32
N SER A 109 7.97 7.04 -12.30
CA SER A 109 8.29 7.35 -13.69
C SER A 109 7.38 8.47 -14.23
N ARG A 110 7.81 9.17 -15.29
CA ARG A 110 7.02 10.28 -15.88
C ARG A 110 5.62 9.85 -16.31
N SER A 111 5.49 8.65 -16.90
CA SER A 111 4.21 8.09 -17.33
C SER A 111 3.30 7.77 -16.13
N VAL A 112 3.87 7.18 -15.07
CA VAL A 112 3.13 6.87 -13.83
C VAL A 112 2.65 8.14 -13.16
N ARG A 113 3.50 9.16 -13.04
CA ARG A 113 3.13 10.47 -12.47
C ARG A 113 1.96 11.10 -13.23
N ARG A 114 2.02 11.09 -14.58
CA ARG A 114 0.93 11.61 -15.42
C ARG A 114 -0.37 10.83 -15.22
N SER A 115 -0.28 9.50 -15.20
CA SER A 115 -1.43 8.61 -14.98
C SER A 115 -2.11 8.89 -13.63
N ARG A 116 -1.33 8.98 -12.56
CA ARG A 116 -1.81 9.23 -11.20
C ARG A 116 -2.47 10.61 -11.05
N LEU A 117 -1.87 11.65 -11.62
CA LEU A 117 -2.48 12.98 -11.64
C LEU A 117 -3.82 12.97 -12.38
N GLN A 118 -3.90 12.23 -13.50
CA GLN A 118 -5.17 12.10 -14.23
C GLN A 118 -6.21 11.31 -13.43
N GLN A 119 -5.80 10.26 -12.71
CA GLN A 119 -6.68 9.52 -11.82
C GLN A 119 -7.20 10.41 -10.68
N CYS A 120 -6.33 11.13 -9.98
CA CYS A 120 -6.71 12.07 -8.93
C CYS A 120 -7.76 13.06 -9.43
N LYS A 121 -7.55 13.69 -10.60
CA LYS A 121 -8.53 14.60 -11.21
C LYS A 121 -9.89 13.96 -11.49
N ARG A 122 -9.93 12.70 -11.93
CA ARG A 122 -11.18 11.98 -12.18
C ARG A 122 -11.95 11.75 -10.88
N GLU A 123 -11.24 11.37 -9.83
CA GLU A 123 -11.86 11.11 -8.52
C GLU A 123 -12.36 12.41 -7.86
N GLU A 124 -11.68 13.54 -8.06
CA GLU A 124 -12.16 14.87 -7.64
C GLU A 124 -13.46 15.27 -8.32
N VAL A 125 -13.59 15.01 -9.63
CA VAL A 125 -14.81 15.31 -10.39
C VAL A 125 -15.98 14.45 -9.89
N LYS A 126 -15.75 13.16 -9.62
CA LYS A 126 -16.80 12.29 -9.05
C LYS A 126 -17.24 12.77 -7.66
N LEU A 127 -16.28 13.15 -6.81
CA LEU A 127 -16.60 13.66 -5.47
C LEU A 127 -17.48 14.91 -5.55
N LYS A 128 -17.11 15.89 -6.39
CA LYS A 128 -17.91 17.10 -6.60
C LYS A 128 -19.32 16.79 -7.09
N LYS A 129 -19.47 15.81 -7.99
CA LYS A 129 -20.79 15.39 -8.47
C LYS A 129 -21.64 14.81 -7.34
N LEU A 130 -21.07 13.96 -6.49
CA LEU A 130 -21.77 13.41 -5.32
C LEU A 130 -22.16 14.51 -4.33
N GLN A 131 -21.29 15.48 -4.06
CA GLN A 131 -21.61 16.64 -3.20
C GLN A 131 -22.78 17.46 -3.78
N GLN A 132 -22.77 17.70 -5.09
CA GLN A 132 -23.86 18.41 -5.76
C GLN A 132 -25.18 17.65 -5.68
N THR A 133 -25.18 16.34 -5.91
CA THR A 133 -26.38 15.51 -5.74
C THR A 133 -26.86 15.58 -4.30
N LEU A 134 -25.97 15.48 -3.30
CA LEU A 134 -26.36 15.49 -1.89
C LEU A 134 -26.98 16.83 -1.48
N SER A 135 -26.42 17.93 -1.94
CA SER A 135 -26.99 19.27 -1.72
C SER A 135 -28.39 19.48 -2.32
N GLN A 136 -28.74 18.74 -3.38
CA GLN A 136 -30.08 18.80 -3.97
C GLN A 136 -31.12 18.05 -3.12
N HIS A 137 -30.70 17.01 -2.40
CA HIS A 137 -31.58 16.25 -1.50
C HIS A 137 -31.67 16.87 -0.09
N THR A 138 -30.75 17.77 0.28
CA THR A 138 -30.75 18.45 1.59
C THR A 138 -31.05 19.95 1.45
N PRO A 139 -32.33 20.39 1.47
CA PRO A 139 -32.66 21.81 1.37
C PRO A 139 -32.29 22.56 2.65
N LEU A 140 -31.29 23.45 2.53
CA LEU A 140 -31.00 24.63 3.37
C LEU A 140 -31.44 24.54 4.86
N GLY A 141 -30.65 23.88 5.69
CA GLY A 141 -30.84 23.96 7.14
C GLY A 141 -30.04 22.97 8.00
N GLY A 142 -29.53 21.88 7.42
CA GLY A 142 -28.63 20.96 8.12
C GLY A 142 -27.18 21.20 7.70
N GLU A 143 -26.32 21.63 8.61
CA GLU A 143 -24.87 21.53 8.41
C GLU A 143 -24.54 20.04 8.27
N HIS A 144 -24.18 19.62 7.05
CA HIS A 144 -23.81 18.23 6.80
C HIS A 144 -22.30 18.05 6.97
N PRO A 145 -21.82 17.26 7.95
CA PRO A 145 -20.39 17.14 8.27
C PRO A 145 -19.52 16.70 7.09
N LEU A 146 -20.11 16.09 6.05
CA LEU A 146 -19.40 15.54 4.90
C LEU A 146 -19.24 16.51 3.72
N LEU A 147 -19.92 17.67 3.73
CA LEU A 147 -19.83 18.66 2.66
C LEU A 147 -18.58 19.55 2.75
N ASP A 148 -17.94 19.65 3.92
CA ASP A 148 -16.84 20.58 4.22
C ASP A 148 -15.44 19.96 4.21
N VAL A 149 -15.16 19.10 3.23
CA VAL A 149 -13.81 18.62 3.00
C VAL A 149 -13.47 18.81 1.53
N LEU A 150 -12.92 19.99 1.21
CA LEU A 150 -11.80 20.23 0.27
C LEU A 150 -11.78 21.67 -0.29
N GLN A 151 -11.50 22.65 0.57
CA GLN A 151 -11.25 24.03 0.13
C GLN A 151 -9.76 24.44 0.12
N HIS A 152 -8.81 23.54 0.39
CA HIS A 152 -7.39 23.91 0.35
C HIS A 152 -6.58 22.85 -0.38
N CYS A 153 -6.26 23.11 -1.64
CA CYS A 153 -5.10 22.60 -2.39
C CYS A 153 -5.11 23.29 -3.77
N ALA A 154 -4.59 24.52 -3.83
CA ALA A 154 -4.08 25.14 -5.05
C ALA A 154 -2.55 25.05 -5.00
#